data_AF-A0A8T4ZLT0-F1
#
_entry.id   AF-A0A8T4ZLT0-F1
#
_cell.length_a   1.000
_cell.length_b   1.000
_cell.length_c   1.000
_cell.angle_alpha   90.00
_cell.angle_beta   90.00
_cell.angle_gamma   90.00
#
_symmetry.space_group_name_H-M   'P 1'
#
loop_
_entity.id
_entity.type
_entity.pdbx_description
1 polymer ?
#
loop_
_entity_poly.entity_id
_entity_poly.type
_entity_poly.pdbx_seq_one_letter_code
_entity_poly.pdbx_strand_id
1 'polypeptide(L)'
;MNQVKTLFEPKSVILIGSTKTREKVGMASPELFRNVAYNMRKFFRRKTCILDVDADKDVLEKLLQAPDLGVLMLPPKQSVDYACKLAEHGVKTFVIITGGFKDAQRQMLLQLKEKHGARILGPNTIMGVINTSNGLNTTFEKGTMPKKGSIAVISQSGGVGAYLLDWACFFDVGISKLVFMGDKIDIDDFDLLEYLEKDKNTKVICLYMEGTKDGRKLVTKATKIVKHKPILVLKGGITEASAHRARSHTASIAGSDHIFDAAFKKAGMIRVENIEDLMNAAIALSKQPPMQGDNVAIVSNVGGPAILTADAVVKNGLKLATLSKETKITIEKKYPGVDAVNPIDLIADARAERYSDVLDLVLADRNVDGVVVVNMLKSTFFKPKDAKVIPKIAARHPHKPVVDVPAGGEDFMLVQRVLVNTNIPVYNLPEKGVKALKVLRTYGLITGKH
;
A
#
# COMPACT_ATOMS: atom_id res chain seq x y z
N MET A 1 -8.79 -22.33 11.15
CA MET A 1 -9.14 -21.52 9.97
C MET A 1 -8.88 -20.05 10.33
N ASN A 2 -8.28 -19.26 9.46
CA ASN A 2 -7.92 -17.87 9.78
C ASN A 2 -9.21 -17.05 10.00
N GLN A 3 -9.49 -16.62 11.23
CA GLN A 3 -10.81 -16.10 11.64
C GLN A 3 -11.20 -14.81 10.90
N VAL A 4 -10.22 -14.11 10.30
CA VAL A 4 -10.43 -12.89 9.51
C VAL A 4 -10.46 -13.12 8.00
N LYS A 5 -10.37 -14.36 7.50
CA LYS A 5 -10.38 -14.63 6.04
C LYS A 5 -11.67 -14.16 5.39
N THR A 6 -12.80 -14.38 6.04
CA THR A 6 -14.15 -13.95 5.63
C THR A 6 -14.31 -12.44 5.54
N LEU A 7 -13.45 -11.66 6.19
CA LEU A 7 -13.40 -10.20 6.05
C LEU A 7 -13.07 -9.78 4.61
N PHE A 8 -12.20 -10.55 3.93
CA PHE A 8 -11.69 -10.22 2.61
C PHE A 8 -12.21 -11.13 1.51
N GLU A 9 -12.50 -12.39 1.83
CA GLU A 9 -12.90 -13.42 0.87
C GLU A 9 -14.30 -14.01 1.12
N PRO A 10 -15.32 -13.22 1.51
CA PRO A 10 -16.65 -13.76 1.78
C PRO A 10 -17.28 -14.34 0.51
N LYS A 11 -18.01 -15.44 0.62
CA LYS A 11 -18.84 -15.99 -0.47
C LYS A 11 -20.18 -15.30 -0.56
N SER A 12 -20.67 -14.77 0.56
CA SER A 12 -21.94 -14.06 0.68
C SER A 12 -21.80 -12.89 1.65
N VAL A 13 -22.41 -11.76 1.30
CA VAL A 13 -22.39 -10.54 2.11
C VAL A 13 -23.82 -10.07 2.36
N ILE A 14 -24.14 -9.67 3.59
CA ILE A 14 -25.32 -8.86 3.89
C ILE A 14 -24.89 -7.44 4.23
N LEU A 15 -25.42 -6.46 3.49
CA LEU A 15 -25.22 -5.05 3.73
C LEU A 15 -26.49 -4.48 4.35
N ILE A 16 -26.40 -3.96 5.57
CA ILE A 16 -27.52 -3.41 6.31
C ILE A 16 -27.32 -1.91 6.49
N GLY A 17 -28.32 -1.13 6.11
CA GLY A 17 -28.34 0.31 6.32
C GLY A 17 -29.75 0.85 6.26
N SER A 18 -29.87 2.15 6.05
CA SER A 18 -31.15 2.86 6.09
C SER A 18 -31.14 3.98 5.06
N THR A 19 -32.20 4.07 4.25
CA THR A 19 -32.39 5.18 3.32
C THR A 19 -33.07 6.39 3.94
N LYS A 20 -33.58 6.28 5.18
CA LYS A 20 -34.29 7.37 5.88
C LYS A 20 -33.58 7.85 7.16
N THR A 21 -32.42 7.29 7.51
CA THR A 21 -31.69 7.71 8.71
C THR A 21 -31.31 9.18 8.62
N ARG A 22 -31.67 9.94 9.65
CA ARG A 22 -31.31 11.35 9.77
C ARG A 22 -29.80 11.47 9.97
N GLU A 23 -29.16 12.25 9.09
CA GLU A 23 -27.72 12.51 9.14
C GLU A 23 -27.31 13.13 10.47
N LYS A 24 -26.23 12.61 11.04
CA LYS A 24 -25.53 13.17 12.20
C LYS A 24 -24.04 13.10 11.90
N VAL A 25 -23.29 14.06 12.43
CA VAL A 25 -21.84 14.12 12.27
C VAL A 25 -21.19 12.80 12.71
N GLY A 26 -20.39 12.20 11.83
CA GLY A 26 -19.69 10.93 12.09
C GLY A 26 -20.55 9.66 12.00
N MET A 27 -21.78 9.76 11.49
CA MET A 27 -22.70 8.62 11.32
C MET A 27 -22.91 8.24 9.84
N ALA A 28 -23.42 7.03 9.60
CA ALA A 28 -23.84 6.63 8.27
C ALA A 28 -24.98 7.53 7.77
N SER A 29 -24.96 7.86 6.47
CA SER A 29 -26.03 8.59 5.80
C SER A 29 -26.70 7.74 4.72
N PRO A 30 -27.94 8.10 4.31
CA PRO A 30 -28.61 7.45 3.19
C PRO A 30 -27.80 7.47 1.90
N GLU A 31 -27.06 8.54 1.63
CA GLU A 31 -26.23 8.64 0.45
C GLU A 31 -25.04 7.68 0.51
N LEU A 32 -24.33 7.64 1.65
CA LEU A 32 -23.22 6.70 1.82
C LEU A 32 -23.69 5.25 1.68
N PHE A 33 -24.85 4.91 2.27
CA PHE A 33 -25.44 3.58 2.12
C PHE A 33 -25.75 3.22 0.66
N ARG A 34 -26.35 4.16 -0.09
CA ARG A 34 -26.59 3.97 -1.54
C ARG A 34 -25.30 3.78 -2.31
N ASN A 35 -24.23 4.48 -1.96
CA ASN A 35 -22.93 4.36 -2.62
C ASN A 35 -22.24 3.02 -2.33
N VAL A 36 -22.27 2.54 -1.07
CA VAL A 36 -21.76 1.20 -0.72
C VAL A 36 -22.57 0.12 -1.44
N ALA A 37 -23.90 0.23 -1.44
CA ALA A 37 -24.78 -0.68 -2.17
C ALA A 37 -24.50 -0.69 -3.68
N TYR A 38 -24.22 0.48 -4.27
CA TYR A 38 -23.80 0.59 -5.66
C TYR A 38 -22.45 -0.12 -5.92
N ASN A 39 -21.44 0.12 -5.09
CA ASN A 39 -20.13 -0.50 -5.21
C ASN A 39 -20.19 -2.02 -5.08
N MET A 40 -20.93 -2.52 -4.09
CA MET A 40 -21.14 -3.96 -3.89
C MET A 40 -21.83 -4.60 -5.11
N ARG A 41 -22.89 -3.98 -5.66
CA ARG A 41 -23.55 -4.49 -6.88
C ARG A 41 -22.66 -4.44 -8.12
N LYS A 42 -21.86 -3.37 -8.26
CA LYS A 42 -21.02 -3.14 -9.45
C LYS A 42 -19.80 -4.06 -9.48
N PHE A 43 -19.14 -4.24 -8.35
CA PHE A 43 -17.82 -4.86 -8.31
C PHE A 43 -17.82 -6.28 -7.73
N PHE A 44 -18.63 -6.55 -6.70
CA PHE A 44 -18.59 -7.83 -6.00
C PHE A 44 -19.45 -8.87 -6.71
N ARG A 45 -18.80 -9.84 -7.36
CA ARG A 45 -19.47 -10.85 -8.22
C ARG A 45 -20.04 -12.04 -7.46
N ARG A 46 -20.23 -11.94 -6.14
CA ARG A 46 -20.80 -13.02 -5.32
C ARG A 46 -22.10 -12.55 -4.66
N LYS A 47 -22.74 -13.44 -3.88
CA LYS A 47 -24.08 -13.18 -3.33
C LYS A 47 -24.05 -11.95 -2.42
N THR A 48 -24.83 -10.92 -2.75
CA THR A 48 -25.02 -9.72 -1.93
C THR A 48 -26.49 -9.58 -1.59
N CYS A 49 -26.81 -9.56 -0.31
CA CYS A 49 -28.11 -9.17 0.20
C CYS A 49 -28.02 -7.74 0.70
N ILE A 50 -28.92 -6.86 0.26
CA ILE A 50 -29.00 -5.48 0.74
C ILE A 50 -30.30 -5.37 1.52
N LEU A 51 -30.20 -4.94 2.77
CA LEU A 51 -31.30 -4.79 3.70
C LEU A 51 -31.41 -3.32 4.09
N ASP A 52 -32.48 -2.67 3.65
CA ASP A 52 -32.86 -1.34 4.10
C ASP A 52 -33.87 -1.47 5.24
N VAL A 53 -33.46 -1.15 6.46
CA VAL A 53 -34.29 -1.35 7.66
C VAL A 53 -35.60 -0.54 7.65
N ASP A 54 -35.70 0.47 6.78
CA ASP A 54 -36.91 1.27 6.60
C ASP A 54 -37.92 0.67 5.61
N ALA A 55 -37.46 -0.23 4.74
CA ALA A 55 -38.27 -0.83 3.66
C ALA A 55 -38.50 -2.34 3.86
N ASP A 56 -37.55 -3.02 4.49
CA ASP A 56 -37.42 -4.47 4.47
C ASP A 56 -37.47 -5.04 5.90
N LYS A 57 -38.68 -5.18 6.48
CA LYS A 57 -38.84 -5.65 7.86
C LYS A 57 -38.52 -7.14 8.07
N ASP A 58 -38.71 -7.98 7.04
CA ASP A 58 -38.69 -9.45 7.19
C ASP A 58 -37.49 -10.12 6.49
N VAL A 59 -36.55 -9.35 5.93
CA VAL A 59 -35.45 -9.93 5.13
C VAL A 59 -34.53 -10.82 5.97
N LEU A 60 -34.35 -10.52 7.26
CA LEU A 60 -33.60 -11.38 8.17
C LEU A 60 -34.23 -12.78 8.31
N GLU A 61 -35.55 -12.86 8.42
CA GLU A 61 -36.28 -14.12 8.58
C GLU A 61 -36.27 -14.95 7.29
N LYS A 62 -36.08 -14.30 6.13
CA LYS A 62 -35.98 -14.95 4.82
C LYS A 62 -34.56 -15.44 4.49
N LEU A 63 -33.57 -15.22 5.36
CA LEU A 63 -32.21 -15.71 5.15
C LEU A 63 -32.15 -17.23 5.31
N LEU A 64 -32.23 -17.96 4.20
CA LEU A 64 -32.09 -19.42 4.18
C LEU A 64 -30.73 -19.93 4.70
N GLN A 65 -29.68 -19.12 4.60
CA GLN A 65 -28.31 -19.43 5.05
C GLN A 65 -27.64 -18.16 5.58
N ALA A 66 -26.83 -18.33 6.63
CA ALA A 66 -26.03 -17.25 7.21
C ALA A 66 -25.05 -16.66 6.17
N PRO A 67 -25.04 -15.34 5.96
CA PRO A 67 -24.00 -14.68 5.19
C PRO A 67 -22.60 -14.84 5.83
N ASP A 68 -21.56 -14.90 5.01
CA ASP A 68 -20.18 -14.98 5.52
C ASP A 68 -19.72 -13.67 6.19
N LEU A 69 -20.25 -12.53 5.72
CA LEU A 69 -19.90 -11.18 6.19
C LEU A 69 -21.14 -10.30 6.35
N GLY A 70 -21.26 -9.65 7.52
CA GLY A 70 -22.23 -8.58 7.78
C GLY A 70 -21.58 -7.20 7.71
N VAL A 71 -22.04 -6.32 6.83
CA VAL A 71 -21.61 -4.92 6.74
C VAL A 71 -22.72 -4.03 7.31
N LEU A 72 -22.42 -3.31 8.39
CA LEU A 72 -23.39 -2.52 9.14
C LEU A 72 -23.14 -1.01 8.96
N MET A 73 -24.16 -0.32 8.45
CA MET A 73 -24.21 1.12 8.24
C MET A 73 -25.44 1.74 8.94
N LEU A 74 -25.58 1.46 10.24
CA LEU A 74 -26.72 1.90 11.07
C LEU A 74 -26.25 2.67 12.30
N PRO A 75 -27.11 3.52 12.91
CA PRO A 75 -26.84 4.13 14.20
C PRO A 75 -26.38 3.11 15.26
N PRO A 76 -25.48 3.49 16.20
CA PRO A 76 -24.82 2.53 17.10
C PRO A 76 -25.74 1.53 17.80
N LYS A 77 -26.89 1.98 18.33
CA LYS A 77 -27.86 1.09 18.99
C LYS A 77 -28.40 0.03 18.03
N GLN A 78 -28.87 0.44 16.85
CA GLN A 78 -29.38 -0.48 15.84
C GLN A 78 -28.28 -1.39 15.28
N SER A 79 -27.06 -0.87 15.08
CA SER A 79 -25.92 -1.69 14.66
C SER A 79 -25.65 -2.82 15.65
N VAL A 80 -25.71 -2.57 16.96
CA VAL A 80 -25.59 -3.63 17.98
C VAL A 80 -26.74 -4.63 17.87
N ASP A 81 -27.98 -4.14 17.80
CA ASP A 81 -29.17 -5.01 17.73
C ASP A 81 -29.12 -5.96 16.51
N TYR A 82 -28.76 -5.44 15.33
CA TYR A 82 -28.62 -6.23 14.11
C TYR A 82 -27.39 -7.14 14.13
N ALA A 83 -26.28 -6.71 14.73
CA ALA A 83 -25.10 -7.58 14.91
C ALA A 83 -25.44 -8.80 15.78
N CYS A 84 -26.17 -8.61 16.89
CA CYS A 84 -26.65 -9.70 17.74
C CYS A 84 -27.53 -10.68 16.95
N LYS A 85 -28.57 -10.18 16.27
CA LYS A 85 -29.48 -11.02 15.47
C LYS A 85 -28.74 -11.82 14.40
N LEU A 86 -27.82 -11.18 13.67
CA LEU A 86 -27.03 -11.86 12.65
C LEU A 86 -26.07 -12.90 13.23
N ALA A 87 -25.46 -12.61 14.39
CA ALA A 87 -24.57 -13.54 15.07
C ALA A 87 -25.32 -14.79 15.56
N GLU A 88 -26.54 -14.63 16.06
CA GLU A 88 -27.47 -15.73 16.40
C GLU A 88 -27.82 -16.57 15.17
N HIS A 89 -28.05 -15.93 14.01
CA HIS A 89 -28.25 -16.60 12.73
C HIS A 89 -26.98 -17.24 12.15
N GLY A 90 -25.82 -17.04 12.79
CA GLY A 90 -24.57 -17.72 12.45
C GLY A 90 -23.52 -16.89 11.70
N VAL A 91 -23.74 -15.59 11.46
CA VAL A 91 -22.73 -14.71 10.86
C VAL A 91 -21.53 -14.57 11.79
N LYS A 92 -20.33 -14.81 11.28
CA LYS A 92 -19.08 -14.85 12.09
C LYS A 92 -18.16 -13.65 11.90
N THR A 93 -18.46 -12.75 10.97
CA THR A 93 -17.59 -11.59 10.71
C THR A 93 -18.41 -10.36 10.37
N PHE A 94 -18.04 -9.23 10.98
CA PHE A 94 -18.74 -7.97 10.83
C PHE A 94 -17.77 -6.84 10.47
N VAL A 95 -18.20 -5.98 9.55
CA VAL A 95 -17.59 -4.66 9.28
C VAL A 95 -18.59 -3.61 9.73
N ILE A 96 -18.21 -2.82 10.74
CA ILE A 96 -19.07 -1.76 11.25
C ILE A 96 -18.52 -0.43 10.76
N ILE A 97 -19.22 0.17 9.80
CA ILE A 97 -18.80 1.40 9.13
C ILE A 97 -19.01 2.62 10.03
N THR A 98 -20.16 2.67 10.68
CA THR A 98 -20.59 3.81 11.49
C THR A 98 -19.69 4.04 12.70
N GLY A 99 -19.44 5.30 13.05
CA GLY A 99 -18.77 5.71 14.28
C GLY A 99 -19.73 6.10 15.40
N GLY A 100 -19.21 6.71 16.46
CA GLY A 100 -20.03 7.26 17.56
C GLY A 100 -20.55 6.24 18.57
N PHE A 101 -19.90 5.07 18.68
CA PHE A 101 -20.25 4.06 19.67
C PHE A 101 -19.85 4.52 21.09
N LYS A 102 -20.68 4.21 22.07
CA LYS A 102 -20.37 4.35 23.50
C LYS A 102 -19.71 3.08 24.03
N ASP A 103 -19.03 3.16 25.17
CA ASP A 103 -18.31 2.00 25.74
C ASP A 103 -19.23 0.81 26.04
N ALA A 104 -20.42 1.05 26.59
CA ALA A 104 -21.41 -0.01 26.78
C ALA A 104 -21.76 -0.74 25.47
N GLN A 105 -21.88 -0.02 24.36
CA GLN A 105 -22.15 -0.61 23.04
C GLN A 105 -20.93 -1.37 22.49
N ARG A 106 -19.71 -0.84 22.69
CA ARG A 106 -18.47 -1.55 22.34
C ARG A 106 -18.35 -2.87 23.10
N GLN A 107 -18.69 -2.89 24.39
CA GLN A 107 -18.68 -4.11 25.19
C GLN A 107 -19.72 -5.12 24.71
N MET A 108 -20.93 -4.69 24.35
CA MET A 108 -21.93 -5.59 23.76
C MET A 108 -21.46 -6.21 22.45
N LEU A 109 -20.78 -5.44 21.59
CA LEU A 109 -20.16 -5.96 20.37
C LEU A 109 -19.08 -6.99 20.68
N LEU A 110 -18.23 -6.74 21.69
CA LEU A 110 -17.19 -7.69 22.10
C LEU A 110 -17.76 -9.01 22.63
N GLN A 111 -18.91 -8.98 23.32
CA GLN A 111 -19.58 -10.20 23.79
C GLN A 111 -20.01 -11.14 22.65
N LEU A 112 -20.18 -10.63 21.41
CA LEU A 112 -20.50 -11.47 20.25
C LEU A 112 -19.36 -12.44 19.91
N LYS A 113 -18.12 -12.06 20.19
CA LYS A 113 -16.96 -12.94 20.04
C LYS A 113 -17.04 -14.11 21.00
N GLU A 114 -17.33 -13.86 22.27
CA GLU A 114 -17.40 -14.89 23.30
C GLU A 114 -18.59 -15.83 23.08
N LYS A 115 -19.77 -15.28 22.77
CA LYS A 115 -21.02 -16.05 22.62
C LYS A 115 -21.13 -16.79 21.30
N HIS A 116 -20.70 -16.17 20.21
CA HIS A 116 -20.95 -16.68 18.85
C HIS A 116 -19.66 -16.92 18.05
N GLY A 117 -18.48 -16.63 18.59
CA GLY A 117 -17.23 -16.67 17.82
C GLY A 117 -17.17 -15.62 16.71
N ALA A 118 -17.99 -14.56 16.80
CA ALA A 118 -18.05 -13.50 15.80
C ALA A 118 -16.88 -12.52 15.96
N ARG A 119 -16.26 -12.13 14.85
CA ARG A 119 -15.16 -11.15 14.81
C ARG A 119 -15.62 -9.82 14.22
N ILE A 120 -15.07 -8.71 14.71
CA ILE A 120 -15.52 -7.35 14.35
C ILE A 120 -14.35 -6.50 13.88
N LEU A 121 -14.45 -6.01 12.63
CA LEU A 121 -13.64 -4.90 12.13
C LEU A 121 -14.35 -3.59 12.45
N GLY A 122 -13.63 -2.67 13.10
CA GLY A 122 -14.17 -1.39 13.54
C GLY A 122 -14.47 -1.34 15.04
N PRO A 123 -15.58 -0.68 15.44
CA PRO A 123 -16.45 0.16 14.61
C PRO A 123 -15.71 1.38 14.05
N ASN A 124 -16.43 2.32 13.44
CA ASN A 124 -15.85 3.55 12.91
C ASN A 124 -14.80 3.30 11.81
N THR A 125 -15.03 2.30 10.96
CA THR A 125 -14.10 2.01 9.86
C THR A 125 -14.12 3.07 8.77
N ILE A 126 -15.14 3.94 8.71
CA ILE A 126 -15.37 4.92 7.63
C ILE A 126 -15.65 4.23 6.28
N MET A 127 -14.71 3.46 5.72
CA MET A 127 -14.85 2.84 4.39
C MET A 127 -14.70 1.31 4.38
N GLY A 128 -14.51 0.66 5.54
CA GLY A 128 -14.51 -0.80 5.65
C GLY A 128 -13.36 -1.48 4.91
N VAL A 129 -13.64 -2.26 3.86
CA VAL A 129 -12.67 -3.11 3.16
C VAL A 129 -12.82 -3.10 1.64
N ILE A 130 -11.67 -3.17 0.96
CA ILE A 130 -11.54 -3.46 -0.47
C ILE A 130 -10.71 -4.74 -0.63
N ASN A 131 -11.15 -5.64 -1.51
CA ASN A 131 -10.32 -6.70 -2.07
C ASN A 131 -10.47 -6.71 -3.59
N THR A 132 -9.41 -6.30 -4.30
CA THR A 132 -9.43 -6.16 -5.76
C THR A 132 -9.48 -7.50 -6.49
N SER A 133 -9.18 -8.62 -5.81
CA SER A 133 -9.19 -9.95 -6.41
C SER A 133 -10.59 -10.53 -6.61
N ASN A 134 -11.56 -10.21 -5.74
CA ASN A 134 -12.94 -10.68 -5.81
C ASN A 134 -13.95 -9.54 -6.02
N GLY A 135 -13.48 -8.29 -6.08
CA GLY A 135 -14.31 -7.10 -6.26
C GLY A 135 -15.08 -6.67 -5.01
N LEU A 136 -14.76 -7.21 -3.82
CA LEU A 136 -15.35 -6.75 -2.56
C LEU A 136 -14.98 -5.28 -2.37
N ASN A 137 -15.98 -4.42 -2.22
CA ASN A 137 -15.79 -3.00 -2.03
C ASN A 137 -16.92 -2.45 -1.15
N THR A 138 -16.62 -2.31 0.14
CA THR A 138 -17.57 -1.75 1.12
C THR A 138 -17.40 -0.24 1.31
N THR A 139 -16.63 0.45 0.44
CA THR A 139 -16.43 1.90 0.56
C THR A 139 -17.62 2.64 -0.03
N PHE A 140 -17.83 3.87 0.45
CA PHE A 140 -18.87 4.76 -0.04
C PHE A 140 -18.40 5.71 -1.15
N GLU A 141 -17.17 5.54 -1.65
CA GLU A 141 -16.68 6.31 -2.79
C GLU A 141 -17.25 5.70 -4.07
N LYS A 142 -18.29 6.33 -4.60
CA LYS A 142 -19.16 5.73 -5.60
C LYS A 142 -18.40 5.46 -6.91
N GLY A 143 -18.35 4.18 -7.29
CA GLY A 143 -17.79 3.75 -8.57
C GLY A 143 -16.26 3.68 -8.60
N THR A 144 -15.59 3.88 -7.47
CA THR A 144 -14.13 3.80 -7.35
C THR A 144 -13.70 2.37 -7.00
N MET A 145 -12.77 1.81 -7.76
CA MET A 145 -12.06 0.57 -7.43
C MET A 145 -10.60 0.74 -7.86
N PRO A 146 -9.62 0.60 -6.94
CA PRO A 146 -8.22 0.73 -7.31
C PRO A 146 -7.81 -0.42 -8.23
N LYS A 147 -6.78 -0.17 -9.04
CA LYS A 147 -6.21 -1.18 -9.92
C LYS A 147 -5.76 -2.39 -9.12
N LYS A 148 -6.04 -3.59 -9.62
CA LYS A 148 -5.55 -4.83 -9.02
C LYS A 148 -4.02 -4.87 -9.03
N GLY A 149 -3.42 -5.15 -7.89
CA GLY A 149 -1.99 -5.39 -7.76
C GLY A 149 -1.63 -6.12 -6.48
N SER A 150 -0.50 -5.76 -5.88
CA SER A 150 0.14 -6.55 -4.81
C SER A 150 0.46 -5.78 -3.53
N ILE A 151 0.06 -4.51 -3.43
CA ILE A 151 0.23 -3.72 -2.21
C ILE A 151 -1.03 -3.88 -1.34
N ALA A 152 -0.89 -4.24 -0.07
CA ALA A 152 -1.98 -4.20 0.89
C ALA A 152 -1.83 -2.95 1.77
N VAL A 153 -2.92 -2.21 1.97
CA VAL A 153 -2.94 -1.03 2.83
C VAL A 153 -3.82 -1.30 4.04
N ILE A 154 -3.26 -1.16 5.23
CA ILE A 154 -3.98 -1.17 6.50
C ILE A 154 -3.91 0.25 7.06
N SER A 155 -5.05 0.90 7.25
CA SER A 155 -5.10 2.24 7.83
C SER A 155 -5.98 2.26 9.06
N GLN A 156 -5.41 2.67 10.20
CA GLN A 156 -6.17 2.96 11.40
C GLN A 156 -7.10 4.17 11.21
N SER A 157 -6.65 5.21 10.50
CA SER A 157 -7.45 6.41 10.21
C SER A 157 -8.24 6.26 8.92
N GLY A 158 -9.54 6.59 8.98
CA GLY A 158 -10.39 6.62 7.81
C GLY A 158 -9.96 7.66 6.78
N GLY A 159 -9.61 8.87 7.22
CA GLY A 159 -9.19 9.97 6.34
C GLY A 159 -7.86 9.68 5.64
N VAL A 160 -6.88 9.12 6.36
CA VAL A 160 -5.61 8.71 5.75
C VAL A 160 -5.81 7.55 4.76
N GLY A 161 -6.66 6.59 5.10
CA GLY A 161 -6.99 5.51 4.18
C GLY A 161 -7.67 6.01 2.89
N ALA A 162 -8.54 7.02 3.00
CA ALA A 162 -9.23 7.61 1.86
C ALA A 162 -8.25 8.37 0.97
N TYR A 163 -7.33 9.11 1.58
CA TYR A 163 -6.22 9.76 0.86
C TYR A 163 -5.36 8.73 0.11
N LEU A 164 -4.99 7.61 0.74
CA LEU A 164 -4.23 6.55 0.09
C LEU A 164 -5.00 5.85 -1.04
N LEU A 165 -6.33 5.69 -0.90
CA LEU A 165 -7.19 5.13 -1.93
C LEU A 165 -7.25 6.05 -3.16
N ASP A 166 -7.53 7.34 -2.95
CA ASP A 166 -7.55 8.36 -4.02
C ASP A 166 -6.21 8.39 -4.77
N TRP A 167 -5.11 8.46 -4.02
CA TRP A 167 -3.78 8.52 -4.59
C TRP A 167 -3.43 7.24 -5.38
N ALA A 168 -3.84 6.07 -4.88
CA ALA A 168 -3.65 4.80 -5.59
C ALA A 168 -4.46 4.74 -6.89
N CYS A 169 -5.69 5.26 -6.90
CA CYS A 169 -6.53 5.34 -8.09
C CYS A 169 -5.94 6.31 -9.13
N PHE A 170 -5.48 7.50 -8.71
CA PHE A 170 -4.94 8.50 -9.63
C PHE A 170 -3.65 8.05 -10.32
N PHE A 171 -2.74 7.40 -9.59
CA PHE A 171 -1.44 6.96 -10.11
C PHE A 171 -1.42 5.50 -10.61
N ASP A 172 -2.58 4.84 -10.71
CA ASP A 172 -2.72 3.44 -11.12
C ASP A 172 -1.85 2.48 -10.27
N VAL A 173 -1.75 2.75 -8.97
CA VAL A 173 -1.01 1.92 -8.02
C VAL A 173 -1.79 0.63 -7.77
N GLY A 174 -1.11 -0.50 -7.95
CA GLY A 174 -1.73 -1.81 -7.85
C GLY A 174 -2.00 -2.25 -6.41
N ILE A 175 -3.24 -2.12 -5.96
CA ILE A 175 -3.71 -2.53 -4.64
C ILE A 175 -4.25 -3.96 -4.68
N SER A 176 -3.85 -4.78 -3.70
CA SER A 176 -4.41 -6.10 -3.43
C SER A 176 -5.61 -5.98 -2.48
N LYS A 177 -5.41 -5.30 -1.36
CA LYS A 177 -6.38 -5.15 -0.27
C LYS A 177 -6.22 -3.77 0.35
N LEU A 178 -7.32 -3.19 0.78
CA LEU A 178 -7.31 -1.95 1.56
C LEU A 178 -8.29 -2.13 2.72
N VAL A 179 -7.82 -1.87 3.94
CA VAL A 179 -8.63 -1.98 5.17
C VAL A 179 -8.57 -0.69 5.93
N PHE A 180 -9.75 -0.21 6.31
CA PHE A 180 -9.90 0.86 7.25
C PHE A 180 -10.33 0.27 8.59
N MET A 181 -9.50 0.43 9.62
CA MET A 181 -9.68 -0.33 10.85
C MET A 181 -10.59 0.35 11.87
N GLY A 182 -10.61 1.68 11.91
CA GLY A 182 -11.36 2.44 12.91
C GLY A 182 -10.87 2.19 14.34
N ASP A 183 -11.81 1.93 15.26
CA ASP A 183 -11.57 1.87 16.71
C ASP A 183 -10.77 0.63 17.17
N LYS A 184 -10.65 -0.41 16.33
CA LYS A 184 -9.91 -1.66 16.65
C LYS A 184 -10.34 -2.30 17.99
N ILE A 185 -11.65 -2.50 18.18
CA ILE A 185 -12.13 -3.11 19.43
C ILE A 185 -11.81 -4.61 19.50
N ASP A 186 -11.87 -5.32 18.37
CA ASP A 186 -11.58 -6.75 18.27
C ASP A 186 -10.51 -7.09 17.21
N ILE A 187 -10.79 -6.95 15.91
CA ILE A 187 -9.80 -7.21 14.86
C ILE A 187 -8.78 -6.08 14.87
N ASP A 188 -7.50 -6.41 15.03
CA ASP A 188 -6.39 -5.45 15.12
C ASP A 188 -5.28 -5.68 14.08
N ASP A 189 -4.17 -4.95 14.23
CA ASP A 189 -3.06 -4.97 13.30
C ASP A 189 -2.44 -6.38 13.21
N PHE A 190 -2.42 -7.14 14.30
CA PHE A 190 -1.88 -8.50 14.37
C PHE A 190 -2.75 -9.48 13.57
N ASP A 191 -4.07 -9.45 13.74
CA ASP A 191 -4.99 -10.32 13.01
C ASP A 191 -4.88 -10.10 11.49
N LEU A 192 -4.83 -8.84 11.06
CA LEU A 192 -4.70 -8.48 9.65
C LEU A 192 -3.34 -8.92 9.08
N LEU A 193 -2.25 -8.73 9.83
CA LEU A 193 -0.93 -9.21 9.43
C LEU A 193 -0.88 -10.74 9.32
N GLU A 194 -1.50 -11.48 10.23
CA GLU A 194 -1.58 -12.94 10.15
C GLU A 194 -2.31 -13.44 8.89
N TYR A 195 -3.31 -12.69 8.44
CA TYR A 195 -3.96 -12.95 7.16
C TYR A 195 -3.09 -12.59 5.96
N LEU A 196 -2.52 -11.40 5.94
CA LEU A 196 -1.69 -10.92 4.83
C LEU A 196 -0.39 -11.72 4.67
N GLU A 197 0.14 -12.30 5.75
CA GLU A 197 1.26 -13.25 5.74
C GLU A 197 0.98 -14.40 4.75
N LYS A 198 -0.24 -14.93 4.76
CA LYS A 198 -0.63 -16.12 3.96
C LYS A 198 -1.25 -15.77 2.61
N ASP A 199 -1.62 -14.52 2.38
CA ASP A 199 -2.24 -14.11 1.12
C ASP A 199 -1.21 -14.06 -0.02
N LYS A 200 -1.47 -14.81 -1.09
CA LYS A 200 -0.57 -14.88 -2.24
C LYS A 200 -0.64 -13.65 -3.15
N ASN A 201 -1.70 -12.85 -3.05
CA ASN A 201 -1.88 -11.65 -3.87
C ASN A 201 -1.07 -10.46 -3.32
N THR A 202 -0.83 -10.42 -2.01
CA THR A 202 -0.06 -9.36 -1.35
C THR A 202 1.44 -9.68 -1.33
N LYS A 203 2.25 -8.76 -1.87
CA LYS A 203 3.71 -8.73 -1.77
C LYS A 203 4.22 -7.72 -0.75
N VAL A 204 3.58 -6.56 -0.63
CA VAL A 204 3.99 -5.46 0.25
C VAL A 204 2.83 -5.08 1.17
N ILE A 205 3.12 -4.80 2.44
CA ILE A 205 2.12 -4.36 3.42
C ILE A 205 2.47 -2.94 3.86
N CYS A 206 1.52 -2.02 3.71
CA CYS A 206 1.60 -0.65 4.19
C CYS A 206 0.70 -0.49 5.42
N LEU A 207 1.25 -0.02 6.53
CA LEU A 207 0.52 0.21 7.77
C LEU A 207 0.56 1.70 8.10
N TYR A 208 -0.61 2.34 8.13
CA TYR A 208 -0.78 3.59 8.87
C TYR A 208 -1.34 3.26 10.25
N MET A 209 -0.56 3.57 11.30
CA MET A 209 -0.94 3.29 12.68
C MET A 209 -0.77 4.52 13.56
N GLU A 210 -1.66 4.65 14.55
CA GLU A 210 -1.61 5.72 15.57
C GLU A 210 -1.21 5.12 16.93
N GLY A 211 -1.59 3.86 17.16
CA GLY A 211 -1.20 3.08 18.33
C GLY A 211 -1.58 1.61 18.18
N THR A 212 -1.14 0.80 19.15
CA THR A 212 -1.50 -0.62 19.24
C THR A 212 -1.67 -1.00 20.71
N LYS A 213 -2.56 -1.96 21.00
CA LYS A 213 -2.79 -2.46 22.36
C LYS A 213 -1.75 -3.51 22.77
N ASP A 214 -1.35 -4.39 21.84
CA ASP A 214 -0.42 -5.50 22.10
C ASP A 214 0.82 -5.41 21.18
N GLY A 215 1.73 -4.51 21.54
CA GLY A 215 2.96 -4.29 20.77
C GLY A 215 3.88 -5.52 20.70
N ARG A 216 3.84 -6.41 21.71
CA ARG A 216 4.69 -7.62 21.72
C ARG A 216 4.24 -8.62 20.66
N LYS A 217 2.93 -8.87 20.54
CA LYS A 217 2.38 -9.72 19.47
C LYS A 217 2.66 -9.14 18.10
N LEU A 218 2.46 -7.83 17.93
CA LEU A 218 2.74 -7.13 16.69
C LEU A 218 4.19 -7.32 16.24
N VAL A 219 5.16 -7.01 17.11
CA VAL A 219 6.60 -7.17 16.82
C VAL A 219 6.92 -8.62 16.47
N THR A 220 6.45 -9.58 17.28
CA THR A 220 6.73 -11.00 17.08
C THR A 220 6.23 -11.51 15.72
N LYS A 221 5.02 -11.11 15.33
CA LYS A 221 4.44 -11.49 14.03
C LYS A 221 5.14 -10.79 12.88
N ALA A 222 5.37 -9.48 12.99
CA ALA A 222 6.06 -8.70 11.97
C ALA A 222 7.46 -9.25 11.67
N THR A 223 8.26 -9.62 12.69
CA THR A 223 9.58 -10.24 12.51
C THR A 223 9.56 -11.50 11.63
N LYS A 224 8.46 -12.28 11.65
CA LYS A 224 8.32 -13.46 10.78
C LYS A 224 7.94 -13.08 9.35
N ILE A 225 7.02 -12.13 9.21
CA ILE A 225 6.49 -11.67 7.92
C ILE A 225 7.58 -10.98 7.09
N VAL A 226 8.37 -10.10 7.71
CA VAL A 226 9.37 -9.28 6.99
C VAL A 226 10.41 -10.11 6.25
N LYS A 227 10.64 -11.36 6.65
CA LYS A 227 11.55 -12.28 5.94
C LYS A 227 11.14 -12.57 4.50
N HIS A 228 9.86 -12.41 4.17
CA HIS A 228 9.33 -12.74 2.85
C HIS A 228 8.37 -11.68 2.27
N LYS A 229 7.88 -10.75 3.10
CA LYS A 229 7.04 -9.62 2.68
C LYS A 229 7.42 -8.35 3.44
N PRO A 230 7.88 -7.28 2.77
CA PRO A 230 8.19 -6.02 3.45
C PRO A 230 6.94 -5.42 4.09
N ILE A 231 7.13 -4.86 5.29
CA ILE A 231 6.11 -4.08 6.01
C ILE A 231 6.63 -2.64 6.12
N LEU A 232 5.92 -1.71 5.50
CA LEU A 232 6.14 -0.28 5.62
C LEU A 232 5.21 0.29 6.69
N VAL A 233 5.72 1.20 7.53
CA VAL A 233 4.93 1.80 8.62
C VAL A 233 5.02 3.31 8.57
N LEU A 234 3.87 3.98 8.48
CA LEU A 234 3.70 5.40 8.72
C LEU A 234 3.01 5.59 10.08
N LYS A 235 3.74 6.18 11.04
CA LYS A 235 3.24 6.41 12.40
C LYS A 235 2.63 7.80 12.51
N GLY A 236 1.33 7.89 12.82
CA GLY A 236 0.68 9.13 13.22
C GLY A 236 0.90 9.42 14.71
N GLY A 237 0.83 10.69 15.13
CA GLY A 237 0.96 11.06 16.55
C GLY A 237 2.41 11.00 17.08
N ILE A 238 3.38 11.46 16.28
CA ILE A 238 4.83 11.39 16.62
C ILE A 238 5.27 12.53 17.55
N THR A 239 4.57 13.66 17.52
CA THR A 239 4.83 14.81 18.41
C THR A 239 3.92 14.75 19.63
N GLU A 240 4.33 15.36 20.74
CA GLU A 240 3.50 15.39 21.96
C GLU A 240 2.11 15.99 21.70
N ALA A 241 2.04 17.10 20.95
CA ALA A 241 0.79 17.75 20.57
C ALA A 241 -0.13 16.82 19.76
N SER A 242 0.41 16.12 18.75
CA SER A 242 -0.36 15.20 17.92
C SER A 242 -0.73 13.91 18.66
N ALA A 243 0.14 13.41 19.54
CA ALA A 243 -0.11 12.26 20.41
C ALA A 243 -1.23 12.55 21.42
N HIS A 244 -1.31 13.78 21.95
CA HIS A 244 -2.42 14.20 22.81
C HIS A 244 -3.76 14.16 22.05
N ARG A 245 -3.80 14.70 20.82
CA ARG A 245 -5.00 14.61 19.97
C ARG A 245 -5.36 13.17 19.62
N ALA A 246 -4.38 12.34 19.27
CA ALA A 246 -4.59 10.92 18.98
C ALA A 246 -5.21 10.17 20.18
N ARG A 247 -4.74 10.42 21.42
CA ARG A 247 -5.33 9.83 22.64
C ARG A 247 -6.83 10.15 22.77
N SER A 248 -7.21 11.41 22.53
CA SER A 248 -8.62 11.82 22.55
C SER A 248 -9.46 11.24 21.40
N HIS A 249 -8.81 10.81 20.31
CA HIS A 249 -9.48 10.38 19.08
C HIS A 249 -9.63 8.84 18.96
N THR A 250 -8.70 8.04 19.51
CA THR A 250 -8.70 6.57 19.32
C THR A 250 -8.72 5.75 20.61
N ALA A 251 -8.83 6.39 21.78
CA ALA A 251 -8.82 5.70 23.09
C ALA A 251 -7.65 4.70 23.27
N SER A 252 -6.56 4.88 22.52
CA SER A 252 -5.36 4.05 22.59
C SER A 252 -4.27 4.77 23.38
N ILE A 253 -3.48 4.03 24.16
CA ILE A 253 -2.28 4.57 24.81
C ILE A 253 -1.32 5.01 23.72
N ALA A 254 -1.11 6.32 23.57
CA ALA A 254 -0.04 6.85 22.74
C ALA A 254 1.28 6.57 23.47
N GLY A 255 1.94 5.46 23.11
CA GLY A 255 3.29 5.17 23.56
C GLY A 255 4.30 6.19 23.00
N SER A 256 5.40 6.40 23.72
CA SER A 256 6.50 7.25 23.25
C SER A 256 6.96 6.84 21.85
N ASP A 257 7.15 7.81 20.96
CA ASP A 257 7.56 7.54 19.57
C ASP A 257 8.90 6.79 19.51
N HIS A 258 9.82 7.05 20.45
CA HIS A 258 11.08 6.32 20.57
C HIS A 258 10.89 4.82 20.82
N ILE A 259 9.85 4.42 21.57
CA ILE A 259 9.54 3.02 21.83
C ILE A 259 9.01 2.36 20.55
N PHE A 260 8.14 3.05 19.81
CA PHE A 260 7.68 2.57 18.50
C PHE A 260 8.83 2.42 17.51
N ASP A 261 9.73 3.40 17.45
CA ASP A 261 10.90 3.35 16.58
C ASP A 261 11.79 2.11 16.86
N ALA A 262 12.10 1.88 18.14
CA ALA A 262 12.85 0.71 18.57
C ALA A 262 12.11 -0.60 18.25
N ALA A 263 10.79 -0.64 18.45
CA ALA A 263 9.96 -1.79 18.13
C ALA A 263 9.94 -2.08 16.62
N PHE A 264 9.82 -1.06 15.78
CA PHE A 264 9.84 -1.20 14.32
C PHE A 264 11.18 -1.73 13.82
N LYS A 265 12.28 -1.16 14.32
CA LYS A 265 13.65 -1.62 14.02
C LYS A 265 13.84 -3.09 14.43
N LYS A 266 13.41 -3.46 15.65
CA LYS A 266 13.47 -4.85 16.13
C LYS A 266 12.62 -5.80 15.29
N ALA A 267 11.46 -5.33 14.82
CA ALA A 267 10.55 -6.10 13.98
C ALA A 267 11.01 -6.22 12.52
N GLY A 268 11.99 -5.42 12.08
CA GLY A 268 12.37 -5.30 10.67
C GLY A 268 11.31 -4.56 9.83
N MET A 269 10.42 -3.79 10.46
CA MET A 269 9.46 -2.94 9.77
C MET A 269 10.15 -1.64 9.32
N ILE A 270 9.91 -1.24 8.07
CA ILE A 270 10.53 -0.07 7.47
C ILE A 270 9.66 1.15 7.76
N ARG A 271 10.14 2.01 8.66
CA ARG A 271 9.45 3.26 8.99
C ARG A 271 9.62 4.29 7.85
N VAL A 272 8.54 4.97 7.50
CA VAL A 272 8.52 6.10 6.55
C VAL A 272 7.97 7.36 7.22
N GLU A 273 8.23 8.52 6.63
CA GLU A 273 7.98 9.82 7.29
C GLU A 273 6.65 10.45 6.89
N ASN A 274 6.19 10.21 5.66
CA ASN A 274 4.97 10.79 5.13
C ASN A 274 4.27 9.85 4.14
N ILE A 275 3.10 10.27 3.65
CA ILE A 275 2.28 9.49 2.71
C ILE A 275 2.99 9.26 1.38
N GLU A 276 3.66 10.29 0.86
CA GLU A 276 4.37 10.18 -0.42
C GLU A 276 5.50 9.14 -0.33
N ASP A 277 6.28 9.16 0.75
CA ASP A 277 7.29 8.16 1.04
C ASP A 277 6.70 6.76 1.14
N LEU A 278 5.56 6.62 1.83
CA LEU A 278 4.89 5.33 2.01
C LEU A 278 4.58 4.66 0.67
N MET A 279 3.95 5.38 -0.27
CA MET A 279 3.64 4.72 -1.55
C MET A 279 4.82 4.66 -2.50
N ASN A 280 5.72 5.65 -2.52
CA ASN A 280 6.93 5.56 -3.35
C ASN A 280 7.76 4.32 -2.97
N ALA A 281 7.91 4.07 -1.67
CA ALA A 281 8.52 2.87 -1.11
C ALA A 281 7.73 1.60 -1.47
N ALA A 282 6.40 1.62 -1.32
CA ALA A 282 5.56 0.47 -1.60
C ALA A 282 5.59 0.07 -3.07
N ILE A 283 5.56 1.05 -3.98
CA ILE A 283 5.68 0.86 -5.42
C ILE A 283 7.04 0.20 -5.72
N ALA A 284 8.14 0.71 -5.18
CA ALA A 284 9.48 0.12 -5.36
C ALA A 284 9.50 -1.36 -4.93
N LEU A 285 9.11 -1.63 -3.68
CA LEU A 285 9.13 -2.97 -3.08
C LEU A 285 8.18 -3.95 -3.77
N SER A 286 7.11 -3.45 -4.41
CA SER A 286 6.16 -4.30 -5.14
C SER A 286 6.66 -4.72 -6.52
N LYS A 287 7.58 -3.93 -7.09
CA LYS A 287 7.98 -3.99 -8.49
C LYS A 287 9.43 -4.47 -8.69
N GLN A 288 10.30 -4.27 -7.70
CA GLN A 288 11.75 -4.48 -7.81
C GLN A 288 12.27 -5.47 -6.75
N PRO A 289 13.37 -6.19 -7.04
CA PRO A 289 14.04 -7.03 -6.07
C PRO A 289 14.74 -6.20 -4.97
N PRO A 290 15.02 -6.78 -3.79
CA PRO A 290 15.85 -6.13 -2.78
C PRO A 290 17.27 -5.87 -3.29
N MET A 291 17.84 -4.69 -2.98
CA MET A 291 19.21 -4.33 -3.36
C MET A 291 20.21 -4.95 -2.39
N GLN A 292 21.19 -5.70 -2.90
CA GLN A 292 22.10 -6.51 -2.07
C GLN A 292 23.31 -5.73 -1.56
N GLY A 293 23.82 -4.76 -2.33
CA GLY A 293 24.91 -3.88 -1.93
C GLY A 293 24.54 -2.40 -2.06
N ASP A 294 25.51 -1.52 -1.85
CA ASP A 294 25.29 -0.07 -1.76
C ASP A 294 25.64 0.69 -3.04
N ASN A 295 26.17 0.01 -4.07
CA ASN A 295 26.74 0.65 -5.25
C ASN A 295 25.68 0.89 -6.33
N VAL A 296 25.38 2.16 -6.59
CA VAL A 296 24.36 2.61 -7.54
C VAL A 296 25.03 3.19 -8.79
N ALA A 297 24.64 2.71 -9.96
CA ALA A 297 24.97 3.34 -11.23
C ALA A 297 23.85 4.29 -11.68
N ILE A 298 24.22 5.41 -12.29
CA ILE A 298 23.28 6.37 -12.87
C ILE A 298 23.49 6.40 -14.38
N VAL A 299 22.44 6.15 -15.14
CA VAL A 299 22.46 6.19 -16.62
C VAL A 299 21.53 7.32 -17.05
N SER A 300 22.07 8.36 -17.69
CA SER A 300 21.31 9.58 -17.99
C SER A 300 21.58 10.12 -19.38
N ASN A 301 20.58 10.69 -20.07
CA ASN A 301 20.78 11.52 -21.26
C ASN A 301 20.89 13.02 -20.95
N VAL A 302 20.91 13.39 -19.67
CA VAL A 302 20.90 14.78 -19.22
C VAL A 302 21.77 14.96 -17.97
N GLY A 303 22.79 15.82 -18.07
CA GLY A 303 23.82 15.98 -17.03
C GLY A 303 23.30 16.56 -15.70
N GLY A 304 22.55 17.68 -15.73
CA GLY A 304 22.09 18.36 -14.51
C GLY A 304 21.30 17.44 -13.54
N PRO A 305 20.21 16.80 -13.99
CA PRO A 305 19.49 15.80 -13.19
C PRO A 305 20.35 14.59 -12.78
N ALA A 306 21.35 14.19 -13.57
CA ALA A 306 22.28 13.12 -13.17
C ALA A 306 23.16 13.54 -11.99
N ILE A 307 23.61 14.79 -11.94
CA ILE A 307 24.35 15.37 -10.80
C ILE A 307 23.46 15.39 -9.55
N LEU A 308 22.21 15.87 -9.66
CA LEU A 308 21.25 15.84 -8.55
C LEU A 308 20.98 14.41 -8.05
N THR A 309 20.94 13.44 -8.97
CA THR A 309 20.82 12.02 -8.64
C THR A 309 22.05 11.53 -7.88
N ALA A 310 23.26 11.90 -8.29
CA ALA A 310 24.49 11.54 -7.60
C ALA A 310 24.54 12.10 -6.16
N ASP A 311 24.17 13.37 -5.99
CA ASP A 311 24.04 13.99 -4.67
C ASP A 311 23.03 13.22 -3.80
N ALA A 312 21.87 12.87 -4.36
CA ALA A 312 20.85 12.11 -3.66
C ALA A 312 21.37 10.73 -3.24
N VAL A 313 22.13 10.02 -4.09
CA VAL A 313 22.75 8.71 -3.77
C VAL A 313 23.60 8.83 -2.50
N VAL A 314 24.51 9.80 -2.48
CA VAL A 314 25.42 10.01 -1.35
C VAL A 314 24.67 10.46 -0.09
N LYS A 315 23.73 11.40 -0.20
CA LYS A 315 22.92 11.90 0.93
C LYS A 315 22.07 10.80 1.59
N ASN A 316 21.68 9.76 0.85
CA ASN A 316 20.95 8.61 1.39
C ASN A 316 21.87 7.48 1.90
N GLY A 317 23.18 7.73 1.97
CA GLY A 317 24.18 6.77 2.45
C GLY A 317 24.35 5.57 1.52
N LEU A 318 24.08 5.74 0.22
CA LEU A 318 24.46 4.81 -0.85
C LEU A 318 25.76 5.31 -1.49
N LYS A 319 26.35 4.52 -2.40
CA LYS A 319 27.63 4.83 -3.05
C LYS A 319 27.45 4.88 -4.56
N LEU A 320 28.18 5.76 -5.23
CA LEU A 320 28.29 5.70 -6.69
C LEU A 320 29.13 4.47 -7.05
N ALA A 321 28.59 3.60 -7.90
CA ALA A 321 29.31 2.46 -8.44
C ALA A 321 30.53 2.92 -9.26
N THR A 322 31.65 2.22 -9.11
CA THR A 322 32.81 2.34 -9.99
C THR A 322 32.77 1.21 -11.01
N LEU A 323 32.47 1.54 -12.26
CA LEU A 323 32.42 0.55 -13.34
C LEU A 323 33.78 -0.12 -13.55
N SER A 324 33.77 -1.38 -13.97
CA SER A 324 34.97 -2.07 -14.39
C SER A 324 35.57 -1.41 -15.63
N LYS A 325 36.89 -1.56 -15.81
CA LYS A 325 37.59 -1.06 -16.99
C LYS A 325 37.00 -1.64 -18.29
N GLU A 326 36.60 -2.91 -18.25
CA GLU A 326 36.00 -3.61 -19.39
C GLU A 326 34.67 -2.98 -19.81
N THR A 327 33.75 -2.77 -18.86
CA THR A 327 32.47 -2.08 -19.11
C THR A 327 32.69 -0.68 -19.66
N LYS A 328 33.59 0.09 -19.03
CA LYS A 328 33.91 1.46 -19.45
C LYS A 328 34.41 1.50 -20.90
N ILE A 329 35.45 0.72 -21.22
CA ILE A 329 36.05 0.65 -22.56
C ILE A 329 35.02 0.18 -23.60
N THR A 330 34.17 -0.78 -23.26
CA THR A 330 33.16 -1.30 -24.19
C THR A 330 32.12 -0.24 -24.55
N ILE A 331 31.65 0.55 -23.58
CA ILE A 331 30.71 1.65 -23.81
C ILE A 331 31.36 2.73 -24.68
N GLU A 332 32.55 3.20 -24.30
CA GLU A 332 33.27 4.29 -24.98
C GLU A 332 33.66 3.94 -26.42
N LYS A 333 34.05 2.68 -26.66
CA LYS A 333 34.36 2.19 -28.01
C LYS A 333 33.12 2.14 -28.90
N LYS A 334 31.96 1.75 -28.34
CA LYS A 334 30.70 1.66 -29.10
C LYS A 334 30.09 3.03 -29.35
N TYR A 335 30.24 3.96 -28.42
CA TYR A 335 29.72 5.32 -28.51
C TYR A 335 30.83 6.36 -28.25
N PRO A 336 31.63 6.69 -29.28
CA PRO A 336 32.62 7.76 -29.16
C PRO A 336 31.97 9.07 -28.71
N GLY A 337 32.47 9.65 -27.61
CA GLY A 337 31.95 10.89 -27.01
C GLY A 337 31.08 10.70 -25.76
N VAL A 338 30.70 9.46 -25.43
CA VAL A 338 30.14 9.13 -24.11
C VAL A 338 31.28 8.94 -23.12
N ASP A 339 31.25 9.65 -21.99
CA ASP A 339 32.14 9.37 -20.85
C ASP A 339 31.48 8.35 -19.93
N ALA A 340 31.99 7.12 -19.91
CA ALA A 340 31.43 6.03 -19.12
C ALA A 340 31.97 6.01 -17.67
N VAL A 341 32.06 7.20 -17.07
CA VAL A 341 32.23 7.41 -15.62
C VAL A 341 30.83 7.59 -15.01
N ASN A 342 30.63 7.24 -13.74
CA ASN A 342 29.33 7.36 -13.07
C ASN A 342 29.19 8.76 -12.44
N PRO A 343 28.15 9.57 -12.77
CA PRO A 343 27.01 9.27 -13.65
C PRO A 343 27.35 9.16 -15.13
N ILE A 344 26.81 8.13 -15.79
CA ILE A 344 27.09 7.83 -17.21
C ILE A 344 26.23 8.73 -18.09
N ASP A 345 26.87 9.66 -18.80
CA ASP A 345 26.20 10.62 -19.69
C ASP A 345 26.06 10.06 -21.11
N LEU A 346 24.84 9.65 -21.44
CA LEU A 346 24.45 9.17 -22.75
C LEU A 346 24.35 10.27 -23.80
N ILE A 347 24.52 11.56 -23.45
CA ILE A 347 24.34 12.72 -24.32
C ILE A 347 22.87 12.94 -24.73
N ALA A 348 22.51 14.20 -24.99
CA ALA A 348 21.13 14.63 -25.23
C ALA A 348 20.44 13.97 -26.44
N ASP A 349 21.18 13.50 -27.45
CA ASP A 349 20.65 12.84 -28.64
C ASP A 349 20.36 11.33 -28.43
N ALA A 350 20.52 10.82 -27.20
CA ALA A 350 20.32 9.40 -26.90
C ALA A 350 18.92 8.91 -27.27
N ARG A 351 18.88 7.86 -28.10
CA ARG A 351 17.67 7.12 -28.47
C ARG A 351 17.56 5.83 -27.66
N ALA A 352 16.45 5.11 -27.85
CA ALA A 352 16.18 3.81 -27.21
C ALA A 352 17.36 2.83 -27.29
N GLU A 353 18.05 2.77 -28.43
CA GLU A 353 19.18 1.85 -28.66
C GLU A 353 20.36 2.13 -27.72
N ARG A 354 20.75 3.41 -27.55
CA ARG A 354 21.85 3.79 -26.66
C ARG A 354 21.52 3.46 -25.20
N TYR A 355 20.28 3.71 -24.77
CA TYR A 355 19.79 3.26 -23.46
C TYR A 355 19.84 1.73 -23.34
N SER A 356 19.41 1.00 -24.38
CA SER A 356 19.43 -0.47 -24.41
C SER A 356 20.82 -1.01 -24.11
N ASP A 357 21.79 -0.56 -24.90
CA ASP A 357 23.13 -1.13 -24.93
C ASP A 357 23.93 -0.75 -23.68
N VAL A 358 23.85 0.51 -23.26
CA VAL A 358 24.56 0.97 -22.06
C VAL A 358 23.95 0.38 -20.79
N LEU A 359 22.61 0.35 -20.68
CA LEU A 359 21.96 -0.21 -19.49
C LEU A 359 22.25 -1.71 -19.32
N ASP A 360 22.33 -2.47 -20.41
CA ASP A 360 22.64 -3.92 -20.36
C ASP A 360 24.07 -4.16 -19.85
N LEU A 361 25.04 -3.38 -20.34
CA LEU A 361 26.44 -3.44 -19.89
C LEU A 361 26.59 -3.02 -18.42
N VAL A 362 25.91 -1.94 -18.02
CA VAL A 362 25.94 -1.44 -16.63
C VAL A 362 25.31 -2.44 -15.66
N LEU A 363 24.18 -3.06 -16.04
CA LEU A 363 23.55 -4.09 -15.22
C LEU A 363 24.36 -5.38 -15.18
N ALA A 364 25.13 -5.72 -16.22
CA ALA A 364 26.04 -6.86 -16.20
C ALA A 364 27.26 -6.65 -15.28
N ASP A 365 27.67 -5.39 -15.03
CA ASP A 365 28.87 -5.09 -14.24
C ASP A 365 28.72 -5.50 -12.77
N ARG A 366 29.62 -6.36 -12.28
CA ARG A 366 29.60 -6.88 -10.91
C ARG A 366 29.75 -5.81 -9.82
N ASN A 367 30.24 -4.62 -10.15
CA ASN A 367 30.40 -3.51 -9.19
C ASN A 367 29.12 -2.67 -9.04
N VAL A 368 28.02 -3.04 -9.73
CA VAL A 368 26.73 -2.35 -9.70
C VAL A 368 25.71 -3.21 -8.97
N ASP A 369 25.12 -2.67 -7.91
CA ASP A 369 24.08 -3.33 -7.12
C ASP A 369 22.67 -2.87 -7.49
N GLY A 370 22.52 -1.65 -8.01
CA GLY A 370 21.25 -1.09 -8.49
C GLY A 370 21.46 0.07 -9.46
N VAL A 371 20.44 0.43 -10.24
CA VAL A 371 20.54 1.46 -11.27
C VAL A 371 19.41 2.48 -11.15
N VAL A 372 19.77 3.77 -11.23
CA VAL A 372 18.83 4.86 -11.51
C VAL A 372 18.98 5.23 -12.99
N VAL A 373 17.93 5.03 -13.76
CA VAL A 373 17.84 5.57 -15.12
C VAL A 373 17.23 6.96 -15.01
N VAL A 374 17.91 7.96 -15.56
CA VAL A 374 17.40 9.34 -15.62
C VAL A 374 17.16 9.65 -17.08
N ASN A 375 15.98 10.19 -17.38
CA ASN A 375 15.66 10.58 -18.75
C ASN A 375 14.89 11.89 -18.80
N MET A 376 15.06 12.62 -19.91
CA MET A 376 14.23 13.76 -20.28
C MET A 376 13.86 13.64 -21.77
N LEU A 377 12.63 14.05 -22.10
CA LEU A 377 12.07 13.99 -23.44
C LEU A 377 12.30 15.27 -24.24
N LYS A 378 12.89 16.31 -23.60
CA LYS A 378 13.02 17.67 -24.16
C LYS A 378 13.90 17.77 -25.40
N SER A 379 14.87 16.87 -25.56
CA SER A 379 15.69 16.82 -26.78
C SER A 379 14.94 16.23 -27.99
N THR A 380 13.74 15.67 -27.80
CA THR A 380 12.88 15.01 -28.80
C THR A 380 13.42 13.70 -29.41
N PHE A 381 14.68 13.35 -29.15
CA PHE A 381 15.31 12.10 -29.62
C PHE A 381 14.86 10.87 -28.82
N PHE A 382 14.52 11.04 -27.54
CA PHE A 382 13.94 10.03 -26.68
C PHE A 382 12.45 10.31 -26.47
N LYS A 383 11.58 9.43 -26.96
CA LYS A 383 10.11 9.56 -26.89
C LYS A 383 9.55 8.72 -25.75
N PRO A 384 8.33 8.98 -25.26
CA PRO A 384 7.73 8.19 -24.17
C PRO A 384 7.73 6.67 -24.42
N LYS A 385 7.54 6.24 -25.66
CA LYS A 385 7.52 4.81 -26.04
C LYS A 385 8.90 4.16 -25.96
N ASP A 386 9.97 4.93 -26.08
CA ASP A 386 11.35 4.45 -26.06
C ASP A 386 11.75 3.97 -24.65
N ALA A 387 11.15 4.56 -23.60
CA ALA A 387 11.30 4.12 -22.21
C ALA A 387 10.95 2.63 -21.99
N LYS A 388 10.17 2.00 -22.90
CA LYS A 388 9.91 0.54 -22.86
C LYS A 388 11.17 -0.31 -23.03
N VAL A 389 12.29 0.26 -23.44
CA VAL A 389 13.58 -0.45 -23.47
C VAL A 389 14.08 -0.79 -22.06
N ILE A 390 13.83 0.09 -21.09
CA ILE A 390 14.28 -0.06 -19.69
C ILE A 390 13.75 -1.37 -19.06
N PRO A 391 12.42 -1.65 -19.04
CA PRO A 391 11.91 -2.92 -18.50
C PRO A 391 12.39 -4.14 -19.29
N LYS A 392 12.62 -4.02 -20.61
CA LYS A 392 13.10 -5.15 -21.44
C LYS A 392 14.51 -5.57 -21.03
N ILE A 393 15.39 -4.60 -20.78
CA ILE A 393 16.77 -4.86 -20.37
C ILE A 393 16.84 -5.27 -18.91
N ALA A 394 16.12 -4.59 -18.01
CA ALA A 394 16.07 -4.96 -16.60
C ALA A 394 15.60 -6.42 -16.38
N ALA A 395 14.71 -6.94 -17.23
CA ALA A 395 14.26 -8.33 -17.17
C ALA A 395 15.38 -9.37 -17.41
N ARG A 396 16.49 -8.98 -18.05
CA ARG A 396 17.68 -9.85 -18.24
C ARG A 396 18.53 -9.94 -16.97
N HIS A 397 18.38 -8.98 -16.05
CA HIS A 397 19.16 -8.85 -14.81
C HIS A 397 18.23 -8.82 -13.59
N PRO A 398 17.43 -9.89 -13.34
CA PRO A 398 16.32 -9.86 -12.38
C PRO A 398 16.74 -9.69 -10.92
N HIS A 399 18.03 -9.72 -10.62
CA HIS A 399 18.59 -9.59 -9.27
C HIS A 399 19.00 -8.16 -8.91
N LYS A 400 19.07 -7.25 -9.89
CA LYS A 400 19.49 -5.86 -9.66
C LYS A 400 18.31 -4.92 -9.84
N PRO A 401 17.93 -4.13 -8.82
CA PRO A 401 16.83 -3.20 -8.96
C PRO A 401 17.16 -2.05 -9.90
N VAL A 402 16.17 -1.67 -10.70
CA VAL A 402 16.18 -0.53 -11.61
C VAL A 402 14.99 0.37 -11.30
N VAL A 403 15.25 1.66 -11.14
CA VAL A 403 14.22 2.70 -11.03
C VAL A 403 14.39 3.70 -12.16
N ASP A 404 13.29 4.25 -12.66
CA ASP A 404 13.32 5.25 -13.74
C ASP A 404 12.90 6.62 -13.20
N VAL A 405 13.63 7.66 -13.63
CA VAL A 405 13.43 9.05 -13.24
C VAL A 405 13.31 9.91 -14.51
N PRO A 406 12.12 9.93 -15.15
CA PRO A 406 11.76 10.95 -16.13
C PRO A 406 11.56 12.30 -15.41
N ALA A 407 12.66 13.04 -15.26
CA ALA A 407 12.70 14.20 -14.36
C ALA A 407 11.76 15.32 -14.82
N GLY A 408 10.87 15.77 -13.92
CA GLY A 408 9.91 16.86 -14.17
C GLY A 408 8.45 16.42 -14.08
N GLY A 409 7.53 17.25 -14.57
CA GLY A 409 6.08 17.03 -14.47
C GLY A 409 5.48 16.26 -15.66
N GLU A 410 5.50 16.88 -16.84
CA GLU A 410 4.89 16.31 -18.05
C GLU A 410 5.60 15.04 -18.52
N ASP A 411 6.93 15.08 -18.60
CA ASP A 411 7.76 13.94 -19.01
C ASP A 411 7.49 12.72 -18.12
N PHE A 412 7.40 12.93 -16.80
CA PHE A 412 7.02 11.91 -15.84
C PHE A 412 5.65 11.30 -16.15
N MET A 413 4.62 12.13 -16.35
CA MET A 413 3.27 11.62 -16.64
C MET A 413 3.22 10.82 -17.95
N LEU A 414 3.95 11.26 -18.98
CA LEU A 414 4.03 10.58 -20.27
C LEU A 414 4.72 9.21 -20.15
N VAL A 415 5.87 9.15 -19.46
CA VAL A 415 6.61 7.90 -19.25
C VAL A 415 5.87 6.96 -18.30
N GLN A 416 5.29 7.48 -17.22
CA GLN A 416 4.49 6.70 -16.28
C GLN A 416 3.32 5.99 -16.99
N ARG A 417 2.59 6.67 -17.88
CA ARG A 417 1.51 6.03 -18.67
C ARG A 417 2.01 4.86 -19.51
N VAL A 418 3.23 4.95 -20.03
CA VAL A 418 3.84 3.89 -20.84
C VAL A 418 4.33 2.72 -19.99
N LEU A 419 4.89 3.01 -18.81
CA LEU A 419 5.53 2.03 -17.93
C LEU A 419 4.64 1.51 -16.80
N VAL A 420 3.42 2.02 -16.62
CA VAL A 420 2.52 1.70 -15.49
C VAL A 420 2.31 0.19 -15.29
N ASN A 421 2.22 -0.56 -16.39
CA ASN A 421 2.00 -2.02 -16.41
C ASN A 421 3.30 -2.85 -16.42
N THR A 422 4.44 -2.21 -16.24
CA THR A 422 5.76 -2.86 -16.20
C THR A 422 6.25 -2.95 -14.77
N ASN A 423 7.29 -3.76 -14.58
CA ASN A 423 7.97 -3.88 -13.29
C ASN A 423 8.91 -2.70 -12.99
N ILE A 424 9.01 -1.67 -13.84
CA ILE A 424 9.85 -0.50 -13.51
C ILE A 424 9.01 0.53 -12.75
N PRO A 425 9.41 0.90 -11.53
CA PRO A 425 8.83 2.04 -10.83
C PRO A 425 9.38 3.35 -11.40
N VAL A 426 8.52 4.35 -11.49
CA VAL A 426 8.84 5.64 -12.11
C VAL A 426 8.67 6.74 -11.08
N TYR A 427 9.62 7.70 -11.03
CA TYR A 427 9.61 8.81 -10.09
C TYR A 427 9.88 10.13 -10.80
N ASN A 428 9.23 11.21 -10.36
CA ASN A 428 9.33 12.50 -11.03
C ASN A 428 10.55 13.32 -10.61
N LEU A 429 11.23 12.93 -9.53
CA LEU A 429 12.40 13.62 -8.97
C LEU A 429 13.53 12.62 -8.65
N PRO A 430 14.81 12.99 -8.87
CA PRO A 430 15.98 12.21 -8.50
C PRO A 430 15.96 11.67 -7.06
N GLU A 431 15.62 12.52 -6.10
CA GLU A 431 15.61 12.20 -4.67
C GLU A 431 14.62 11.08 -4.36
N LYS A 432 13.47 11.07 -5.04
CA LYS A 432 12.44 10.02 -4.87
C LYS A 432 12.91 8.69 -5.44
N GLY A 433 13.53 8.70 -6.62
CA GLY A 433 14.09 7.49 -7.24
C GLY A 433 15.20 6.87 -6.38
N VAL A 434 16.10 7.69 -5.85
CA VAL A 434 17.16 7.21 -4.95
C VAL A 434 16.59 6.72 -3.62
N LYS A 435 15.62 7.44 -3.02
CA LYS A 435 14.98 6.99 -1.77
C LYS A 435 14.28 5.64 -1.95
N ALA A 436 13.70 5.38 -3.13
CA ALA A 436 13.16 4.07 -3.49
C ALA A 436 14.25 2.97 -3.50
N LEU A 437 15.40 3.20 -4.13
CA LEU A 437 16.53 2.26 -4.05
C LEU A 437 17.03 2.06 -2.62
N LYS A 438 17.06 3.13 -1.80
CA LYS A 438 17.44 3.04 -0.39
C LYS A 438 16.49 2.13 0.41
N VAL A 439 15.19 2.17 0.12
CA VAL A 439 14.21 1.26 0.72
C VAL A 439 14.47 -0.18 0.29
N LEU A 440 14.71 -0.43 -1.00
CA LEU A 440 15.05 -1.76 -1.50
C LEU A 440 16.32 -2.31 -0.85
N ARG A 441 17.32 -1.44 -0.61
CA ARG A 441 18.54 -1.78 0.13
C ARG A 441 18.27 -2.11 1.58
N THR A 442 17.45 -1.30 2.25
CA THR A 442 17.05 -1.50 3.64
C THR A 442 16.35 -2.85 3.79
N TYR A 443 15.48 -3.19 2.83
CA TYR A 443 14.83 -4.49 2.81
C TYR A 443 15.81 -5.64 2.54
N GLY A 444 16.77 -5.46 1.63
CA GLY A 444 17.86 -6.43 1.40
C GLY A 444 18.66 -6.75 2.67
N LEU A 445 18.95 -5.74 3.50
CA LEU A 445 19.58 -5.92 4.81
C LEU A 445 18.70 -6.68 5.81
N ILE A 446 17.37 -6.51 5.75
CA ILE A 446 16.44 -7.24 6.62
C ILE A 446 16.38 -8.71 6.21
N THR A 447 16.30 -9.00 4.92
CA THR A 447 16.23 -10.38 4.41
C THR A 447 17.56 -11.12 4.49
N GLY A 448 18.70 -10.43 4.35
CA GLY A 448 20.03 -11.06 4.43
C GLY A 448 20.54 -11.36 5.85
N LYS A 449 19.81 -10.95 6.90
CA LYS A 449 20.11 -11.28 8.31
C LYS A 449 19.57 -12.65 8.74
N HIS A 450 18.87 -13.35 7.84
CA HIS A 450 18.19 -14.62 8.06
C HIS A 450 18.60 -15.60 6.97
#